data_AF-A0A1B5L2M3-F1
#
_entry.id   AF-A0A1B5L2M3-F1
#
_cell.length_a   1.000
_cell.length_b   1.000
_cell.length_c   1.000
_cell.angle_alpha   90.00
_cell.angle_beta   90.00
_cell.angle_gamma   90.00
#
_symmetry.space_group_name_H-M   'P 1'
#
loop_
_entity.id
_entity.type
_entity.pdbx_description
1 polymer ?
#
loop_
_entity_poly.entity_id
_entity_poly.type
_entity_poly.pdbx_seq_one_letter_code
_entity_poly.pdbx_strand_id
1 'polypeptide(L)'
;MPEPVLQTPVTATGRFFESSNSTPVAPAALGTSQTWTPGVFDPEKDGFPAERLIGSLRRYSENRGRDGDDVLPECPRQKPVAGKVDWLTLPHTSLNFCPSCYDAVFAKSEYRFLFKPMLRPFGEPIACDFGVSPWYRIAWLLTLKDDIPDLRLMQQISNLNSAADQEPCPGTKKAVRSWLTVKDPHTRLPVPDFSVCQQCARIVELLLPNLRGVFEHLDFRPRQDMCALHFARDRKEFVLFLDALETTSDKAMVTKKPPNVDDLARQLWRLTVGFRCREDAPVMDGYWHTMQFLPEFTVCANCFDEVVEPKLSDGNVVARNFYKKPQRLPSATCQLYSIRMREIFRRSCRTNDPKYLEDKVLQRRRKEKDIYDQLVKLDRANVSSSWKEEEVAKLVDEWKRWE
;
A
#
# COMPACT_ATOMS: atom_id res chain seq x y z
N MET A 1 46.64 23.18 23.75
CA MET A 1 48.09 22.93 23.59
C MET A 1 48.57 22.12 24.78
N PRO A 2 49.51 21.16 24.63
CA PRO A 2 50.10 20.57 23.42
C PRO A 2 49.59 19.12 23.20
N GLU A 3 49.18 18.73 21.99
CA GLU A 3 49.94 18.22 20.82
C GLU A 3 50.35 16.73 20.87
N PRO A 4 50.10 15.97 19.78
CA PRO A 4 50.38 14.54 19.65
C PRO A 4 51.75 14.27 19.01
N VAL A 5 52.31 13.09 19.25
CA VAL A 5 53.56 12.65 18.60
C VAL A 5 53.25 11.84 17.34
N LEU A 6 53.61 12.41 16.18
CA LEU A 6 53.76 11.73 14.89
C LEU A 6 54.93 10.74 14.94
N GLN A 7 54.77 9.60 14.26
CA GLN A 7 55.89 8.87 13.67
C GLN A 7 55.54 8.38 12.26
N THR A 8 56.31 8.89 11.29
CA THR A 8 56.73 8.27 10.02
C THR A 8 58.19 8.74 9.80
N PRO A 9 58.99 8.31 8.79
CA PRO A 9 58.81 7.35 7.69
C PRO A 9 60.07 6.44 7.47
N VAL A 10 60.32 6.03 6.21
CA VAL A 10 61.55 5.48 5.58
C VAL A 10 61.46 3.97 5.26
N THR A 11 61.03 3.53 4.07
CA THR A 11 61.67 3.54 2.72
C THR A 11 62.88 2.61 2.60
N ALA A 12 62.82 1.59 1.73
CA ALA A 12 63.83 1.33 0.68
C ALA A 12 63.61 -0.01 -0.07
N THR A 13 63.51 0.11 -1.40
CA THR A 13 64.19 -0.71 -2.45
C THR A 13 63.92 -2.23 -2.50
N GLY A 14 63.62 -2.87 -3.63
CA GLY A 14 63.63 -2.48 -5.04
C GLY A 14 64.08 -3.69 -5.90
N ARG A 15 63.54 -3.75 -7.13
CA ARG A 15 64.12 -4.39 -8.36
C ARG A 15 64.14 -5.94 -8.40
N PHE A 16 63.89 -6.67 -9.50
CA PHE A 16 63.70 -6.38 -10.93
C PHE A 16 62.99 -7.58 -11.61
N PHE A 17 62.20 -7.28 -12.65
CA PHE A 17 61.99 -7.95 -13.95
C PHE A 17 62.32 -9.44 -14.22
N GLU A 18 61.39 -10.14 -14.87
CA GLU A 18 61.59 -10.56 -16.27
C GLU A 18 60.28 -10.74 -17.06
N SER A 19 60.32 -10.31 -18.32
CA SER A 19 59.24 -10.15 -19.30
C SER A 19 59.27 -11.25 -20.36
N SER A 20 58.16 -11.45 -21.07
CA SER A 20 58.08 -11.72 -22.53
C SER A 20 56.60 -11.97 -22.89
N ASN A 21 55.97 -11.51 -23.98
CA ASN A 21 56.25 -10.66 -25.16
C ASN A 21 54.84 -10.28 -25.70
N SER A 22 54.41 -9.00 -25.85
CA SER A 22 54.54 -8.11 -27.05
C SER A 22 54.07 -8.76 -28.38
N THR A 23 53.21 -8.24 -29.28
CA THR A 23 52.36 -7.03 -29.51
C THR A 23 51.61 -7.30 -30.87
N PRO A 24 51.06 -6.33 -31.65
CA PRO A 24 49.80 -5.57 -31.57
C PRO A 24 48.91 -5.76 -32.83
N VAL A 25 47.78 -5.03 -32.98
CA VAL A 25 47.29 -4.32 -34.20
C VAL A 25 45.81 -3.89 -34.03
N ALA A 26 45.49 -2.66 -34.45
CA ALA A 26 44.19 -1.97 -34.38
C ALA A 26 43.36 -2.14 -35.70
N PRO A 27 42.35 -1.31 -36.02
CA PRO A 27 40.93 -1.42 -35.66
C PRO A 27 39.95 -1.59 -36.86
N ALA A 28 38.67 -1.83 -36.52
CA ALA A 28 37.42 -1.61 -37.29
C ALA A 28 37.01 -2.57 -38.44
N ALA A 29 35.79 -3.13 -38.34
CA ALA A 29 34.75 -3.16 -39.40
C ALA A 29 33.48 -3.91 -38.92
N LEU A 30 32.36 -3.61 -39.58
CA LEU A 30 30.97 -3.85 -39.21
C LEU A 30 30.46 -5.31 -39.33
N GLY A 31 29.42 -5.61 -38.54
CA GLY A 31 28.17 -6.19 -39.05
C GLY A 31 27.97 -7.71 -38.91
N THR A 32 27.09 -8.11 -37.99
CA THR A 32 26.05 -9.10 -38.28
C THR A 32 24.84 -8.85 -37.40
N SER A 33 23.73 -8.51 -38.05
CA SER A 33 22.39 -8.36 -37.49
C SER A 33 21.93 -9.71 -36.93
N GLN A 34 21.83 -9.85 -35.61
CA GLN A 34 21.07 -10.96 -35.02
C GLN A 34 19.61 -10.57 -34.96
N THR A 35 18.84 -11.13 -35.88
CA THR A 35 17.38 -11.09 -35.95
C THR A 35 16.82 -11.67 -34.66
N TRP A 36 16.31 -10.81 -33.78
CA TRP A 36 15.63 -11.23 -32.56
C TRP A 36 14.35 -11.97 -32.94
N THR A 37 14.30 -13.26 -32.63
CA THR A 37 13.07 -14.04 -32.63
C THR A 37 12.54 -14.06 -31.19
N PRO A 38 11.34 -13.53 -30.91
CA PRO A 38 10.72 -13.74 -29.62
C PRO A 38 10.52 -15.24 -29.43
N GLY A 39 10.99 -15.75 -28.29
CA GLY A 39 10.65 -17.11 -27.85
C GLY A 39 9.13 -17.29 -27.82
N VAL A 40 8.69 -18.52 -28.08
CA VAL A 40 7.27 -18.90 -28.05
C VAL A 40 6.70 -18.51 -26.68
N PHE A 41 5.75 -17.59 -26.70
CA PHE A 41 4.98 -17.16 -25.53
C PHE A 41 4.34 -18.38 -24.87
N ASP A 42 4.76 -18.67 -23.63
CA ASP A 42 4.17 -19.71 -22.79
C ASP A 42 3.21 -19.03 -21.79
N PRO A 43 1.88 -19.09 -21.99
CA PRO A 43 0.91 -18.37 -21.17
C PRO A 43 0.97 -18.72 -19.68
N GLU A 44 1.52 -19.89 -19.33
CA GLU A 44 1.67 -20.32 -17.94
C GLU A 44 2.96 -19.80 -17.26
N LYS A 45 3.97 -19.37 -18.05
CA LYS A 45 5.24 -18.82 -17.53
C LYS A 45 5.41 -17.32 -17.74
N ASP A 46 4.87 -16.79 -18.84
CA ASP A 46 5.02 -15.40 -19.28
C ASP A 46 3.75 -14.56 -19.07
N GLY A 47 2.65 -15.20 -18.65
CA GLY A 47 1.49 -14.51 -18.12
C GLY A 47 1.83 -13.93 -16.74
N PHE A 48 2.06 -12.63 -16.66
CA PHE A 48 1.84 -11.92 -15.40
C PHE A 48 0.34 -11.63 -15.30
N PRO A 49 -0.42 -12.29 -14.42
CA PRO A 49 -1.52 -11.58 -13.82
C PRO A 49 -0.89 -10.43 -13.03
N ALA A 50 -1.41 -9.22 -13.19
CA ALA A 50 -1.35 -8.23 -12.11
C ALA A 50 -2.16 -8.78 -10.93
N GLU A 51 -1.67 -9.87 -10.34
CA GLU A 51 -2.29 -10.51 -9.20
C GLU A 51 -1.94 -9.58 -8.03
N ARG A 52 -2.88 -8.67 -7.77
CA ARG A 52 -3.06 -8.07 -6.45
C ARG A 52 -2.74 -9.16 -5.44
N LEU A 53 -1.61 -9.05 -4.75
CA LEU A 53 -1.09 -10.12 -3.90
C LEU A 53 -2.14 -10.38 -2.81
N ILE A 54 -2.97 -11.40 -3.03
CA ILE A 54 -4.01 -11.81 -2.11
C ILE A 54 -3.29 -12.46 -0.93
N GLY A 55 -3.59 -11.99 0.29
CA GLY A 55 -3.03 -12.56 1.50
C GLY A 55 -3.34 -14.06 1.61
N SER A 56 -2.45 -14.84 2.21
CA SER A 56 -2.64 -16.30 2.25
C SER A 56 -3.86 -16.74 3.07
N LEU A 57 -4.31 -15.94 4.04
CA LEU A 57 -5.54 -16.11 4.81
C LEU A 57 -6.76 -15.95 3.91
N ARG A 58 -6.74 -14.94 3.05
CA ARG A 58 -7.82 -14.71 2.10
C ARG A 58 -7.87 -15.83 1.07
N ARG A 59 -6.73 -16.26 0.53
CA ARG A 59 -6.65 -17.46 -0.32
C ARG A 59 -7.17 -18.71 0.40
N TYR A 60 -6.79 -18.90 1.65
CA TYR A 60 -7.26 -20.02 2.48
C TYR A 60 -8.78 -19.99 2.64
N SER A 61 -9.35 -18.81 2.94
CA SER A 61 -10.81 -18.63 3.06
C SER A 61 -11.56 -18.85 1.75
N GLU A 62 -11.02 -18.37 0.61
CA GLU A 62 -11.64 -18.51 -0.70
C GLU A 62 -11.55 -19.97 -1.21
N ASN A 63 -10.45 -20.67 -0.92
CA ASN A 63 -10.28 -22.09 -1.26
C ASN A 63 -11.27 -22.96 -0.48
N ARG A 64 -11.40 -22.74 0.83
CA ARG A 64 -12.43 -23.39 1.65
C ARG A 64 -13.86 -23.10 1.16
N GLY A 65 -14.11 -21.90 0.63
CA GLY A 65 -15.39 -21.54 0.06
C GLY A 65 -15.74 -22.26 -1.26
N ARG A 66 -14.75 -22.74 -2.03
CA ARG A 66 -14.98 -23.46 -3.30
C ARG A 66 -15.42 -24.91 -3.11
N ASP A 67 -15.07 -25.51 -1.99
CA ASP A 67 -15.45 -26.88 -1.64
C ASP A 67 -16.88 -26.99 -1.06
N GLY A 68 -17.67 -25.91 -1.15
CA GLY A 68 -19.11 -25.90 -0.90
C GLY A 68 -19.54 -25.82 0.58
N ASP A 69 -18.66 -26.16 1.53
CA ASP A 69 -19.03 -26.29 2.95
C ASP A 69 -18.55 -25.15 3.89
N ASP A 70 -17.65 -24.25 3.46
CA ASP A 70 -16.88 -23.41 4.41
C ASP A 70 -16.82 -21.89 4.09
N VAL A 71 -17.85 -21.28 3.49
CA VAL A 71 -17.96 -19.81 3.51
C VAL A 71 -18.48 -19.39 4.89
N LEU A 72 -17.70 -18.59 5.64
CA LEU A 72 -18.11 -18.09 6.95
C LEU A 72 -19.47 -17.37 6.83
N PRO A 73 -20.52 -17.85 7.53
CA PRO A 73 -21.87 -17.35 7.34
C PRO A 73 -22.02 -15.92 7.83
N GLU A 74 -22.96 -15.19 7.22
CA GLU A 74 -23.41 -13.93 7.79
C GLU A 74 -24.15 -14.16 9.11
N CYS A 75 -23.77 -13.41 10.13
CA CYS A 75 -24.38 -13.55 11.45
C CYS A 75 -25.73 -12.80 11.48
N PRO A 76 -26.84 -13.45 11.88
CA PRO A 76 -28.13 -12.78 12.01
C PRO A 76 -28.20 -11.84 13.23
N ARG A 77 -27.30 -11.98 14.21
CA ARG A 77 -27.30 -11.24 15.48
C ARG A 77 -26.18 -10.20 15.57
N GLN A 78 -25.95 -9.45 14.49
CA GLN A 78 -24.97 -8.35 14.48
C GLN A 78 -25.48 -7.08 15.18
N LYS A 79 -26.80 -6.87 15.21
CA LYS A 79 -27.39 -5.73 15.91
C LYS A 79 -27.60 -6.11 17.39
N PRO A 80 -27.30 -5.21 18.34
CA PRO A 80 -27.56 -5.46 19.76
C PRO A 80 -29.06 -5.68 20.03
N VAL A 81 -29.42 -6.78 20.69
CA VAL A 81 -30.81 -7.16 21.02
C VAL A 81 -30.88 -7.66 22.46
N ALA A 82 -31.86 -7.17 23.23
CA ALA A 82 -32.12 -7.58 24.61
C ALA A 82 -33.02 -8.84 24.67
N GLY A 83 -33.08 -9.50 25.83
CA GLY A 83 -33.99 -10.62 26.10
C GLY A 83 -33.62 -11.96 25.47
N LYS A 84 -32.39 -12.11 24.96
CA LYS A 84 -31.87 -13.40 24.46
C LYS A 84 -31.03 -14.07 25.55
N VAL A 85 -31.28 -15.35 25.81
CA VAL A 85 -30.67 -16.13 26.91
C VAL A 85 -29.79 -17.29 26.43
N ASP A 86 -29.77 -17.52 25.13
CA ASP A 86 -29.11 -18.64 24.44
C ASP A 86 -27.67 -18.31 24.02
N TRP A 87 -26.98 -17.45 24.77
CA TRP A 87 -25.62 -17.02 24.42
C TRP A 87 -24.57 -18.01 24.89
N LEU A 88 -23.54 -18.16 24.06
CA LEU A 88 -22.35 -18.94 24.35
C LEU A 88 -21.16 -17.99 24.56
N THR A 89 -20.17 -18.44 25.32
CA THR A 89 -18.95 -17.69 25.60
C THR A 89 -17.73 -18.60 25.61
N LEU A 90 -16.54 -18.01 25.62
CA LEU A 90 -15.30 -18.70 25.94
C LEU A 90 -14.94 -18.48 27.42
N PRO A 91 -14.32 -19.46 28.10
CA PRO A 91 -13.82 -19.31 29.45
C PRO A 91 -12.97 -18.06 29.62
N HIS A 92 -13.18 -17.34 30.73
CA HIS A 92 -12.43 -16.14 31.09
C HIS A 92 -12.55 -14.96 30.09
N THR A 93 -13.65 -14.92 29.32
CA THR A 93 -13.93 -13.80 28.41
C THR A 93 -15.33 -13.24 28.62
N SER A 94 -15.56 -12.03 28.12
CA SER A 94 -16.89 -11.39 28.05
C SER A 94 -17.55 -11.59 26.67
N LEU A 95 -16.98 -12.44 25.81
CA LEU A 95 -17.44 -12.66 24.44
C LEU A 95 -18.83 -13.30 24.41
N ASN A 96 -19.60 -12.90 23.41
CA ASN A 96 -20.96 -13.35 23.15
C ASN A 96 -21.02 -13.98 21.76
N PHE A 97 -21.29 -15.28 21.72
CA PHE A 97 -21.52 -16.03 20.50
C PHE A 97 -22.99 -16.42 20.43
N CYS A 98 -23.65 -16.11 19.31
CA CYS A 98 -25.01 -16.59 19.09
C CYS A 98 -25.01 -18.06 18.64
N PRO A 99 -26.09 -18.82 18.89
CA PRO A 99 -26.19 -20.22 18.47
C PRO A 99 -25.98 -20.39 16.97
N SER A 100 -26.52 -19.49 16.15
CA SER A 100 -26.35 -19.55 14.68
C SER A 100 -24.89 -19.50 14.24
N CYS A 101 -24.04 -18.69 14.90
CA CYS A 101 -22.61 -18.69 14.60
C CYS A 101 -21.92 -19.92 15.17
N TYR A 102 -22.33 -20.38 16.35
CA TYR A 102 -21.78 -21.60 16.94
C TYR A 102 -22.06 -22.84 16.10
N ASP A 103 -23.31 -23.08 15.75
CA ASP A 103 -23.75 -24.25 14.99
C ASP A 103 -23.10 -24.30 13.61
N ALA A 104 -22.99 -23.14 12.96
CA ALA A 104 -22.46 -23.06 11.60
C ALA A 104 -20.93 -23.07 11.53
N VAL A 105 -20.22 -22.57 12.54
CA VAL A 105 -18.75 -22.41 12.47
C VAL A 105 -18.01 -23.34 13.43
N PHE A 106 -18.49 -23.50 14.67
CA PHE A 106 -17.74 -24.13 15.75
C PHE A 106 -18.23 -25.53 16.11
N ALA A 107 -19.51 -25.84 15.95
CA ALA A 107 -20.12 -27.08 16.45
C ALA A 107 -19.53 -28.36 15.82
N LYS A 108 -19.11 -28.27 14.55
CA LYS A 108 -18.45 -29.36 13.81
C LYS A 108 -16.92 -29.39 13.97
N SER A 109 -16.35 -28.40 14.66
CA SER A 109 -14.91 -28.29 14.86
C SER A 109 -14.44 -29.02 16.13
N GLU A 110 -13.14 -29.28 16.21
CA GLU A 110 -12.49 -29.81 17.43
C GLU A 110 -12.62 -28.86 18.63
N TYR A 111 -12.80 -27.56 18.38
CA TYR A 111 -12.89 -26.51 19.39
C TYR A 111 -14.28 -26.42 20.05
N ARG A 112 -15.27 -27.20 19.61
CA ARG A 112 -16.67 -27.13 20.08
C ARG A 112 -16.81 -27.16 21.61
N PHE A 113 -15.96 -27.93 22.28
CA PHE A 113 -16.00 -28.12 23.73
C PHE A 113 -15.53 -26.91 24.54
N LEU A 114 -14.89 -25.94 23.89
CA LEU A 114 -14.40 -24.73 24.54
C LEU A 114 -15.53 -23.73 24.81
N PHE A 115 -16.68 -23.87 24.17
CA PHE A 115 -17.81 -22.96 24.33
C PHE A 115 -18.69 -23.36 25.50
N LYS A 116 -19.07 -22.39 26.33
CA LYS A 116 -19.94 -22.60 27.50
C LYS A 116 -21.18 -21.72 27.40
N PRO A 117 -22.38 -22.24 27.78
CA PRO A 117 -23.57 -21.40 27.93
C PRO A 117 -23.34 -20.32 28.97
N MET A 118 -23.90 -19.14 28.75
CA MET A 118 -23.76 -18.01 29.64
C MET A 118 -25.06 -17.23 29.75
N LEU A 119 -25.51 -17.02 30.99
CA LEU A 119 -26.69 -16.20 31.26
C LEU A 119 -26.29 -14.73 31.28
N ARG A 120 -26.99 -13.92 30.48
CA ARG A 120 -26.81 -12.47 30.41
C ARG A 120 -28.04 -11.76 31.01
N PRO A 121 -27.87 -10.57 31.60
CA PRO A 121 -29.00 -9.81 32.13
C PRO A 121 -30.04 -9.54 31.05
N PHE A 122 -31.32 -9.79 31.34
CA PHE A 122 -32.40 -9.75 30.35
C PHE A 122 -32.59 -8.38 29.69
N GLY A 123 -32.26 -7.30 30.41
CA GLY A 123 -32.45 -5.92 29.95
C GLY A 123 -31.30 -5.34 29.12
N GLU A 124 -30.15 -6.02 29.02
CA GLU A 124 -28.99 -5.47 28.31
C GLU A 124 -29.00 -5.88 26.83
N PRO A 125 -28.98 -4.93 25.88
CA PRO A 125 -28.91 -5.26 24.47
C PRO A 125 -27.49 -5.71 24.11
N ILE A 126 -27.36 -6.98 23.71
CA ILE A 126 -26.08 -7.60 23.35
C ILE A 126 -26.08 -8.10 21.91
N ALA A 127 -24.91 -8.10 21.27
CA ALA A 127 -24.70 -8.55 19.90
C ALA A 127 -23.70 -9.72 19.88
N CYS A 128 -23.69 -10.47 18.77
CA CYS A 128 -22.71 -11.52 18.55
C CYS A 128 -21.35 -10.91 18.16
N ASP A 129 -20.34 -11.09 19.01
CA ASP A 129 -19.00 -10.54 18.81
C ASP A 129 -18.35 -11.07 17.53
N PHE A 130 -18.51 -12.37 17.25
CA PHE A 130 -18.04 -13.01 16.02
C PHE A 130 -18.73 -12.48 14.76
N GLY A 131 -19.96 -12.00 14.91
CA GLY A 131 -20.72 -11.39 13.83
C GLY A 131 -20.32 -9.94 13.55
N VAL A 132 -20.04 -9.18 14.62
CA VAL A 132 -19.79 -7.73 14.56
C VAL A 132 -18.35 -7.42 14.19
N SER A 133 -17.38 -8.12 14.79
CA SER A 133 -15.97 -7.82 14.62
C SER A 133 -15.31 -8.80 13.64
N PRO A 134 -14.76 -8.33 12.51
CA PRO A 134 -14.02 -9.20 11.59
C PRO A 134 -12.75 -9.75 12.22
N TRP A 135 -12.22 -9.13 13.27
CA TRP A 135 -11.00 -9.59 13.93
C TRP A 135 -11.16 -10.99 14.53
N TYR A 136 -12.34 -11.33 15.07
CA TYR A 136 -12.59 -12.70 15.55
C TYR A 136 -12.72 -13.70 14.40
N ARG A 137 -13.24 -13.28 13.24
CA ARG A 137 -13.28 -14.12 12.04
C ARG A 137 -11.87 -14.37 11.48
N ILE A 138 -11.04 -13.33 11.43
CA ILE A 138 -9.63 -13.43 11.03
C ILE A 138 -8.87 -14.32 12.02
N ALA A 139 -9.07 -14.14 13.33
CA ALA A 139 -8.47 -14.99 14.35
C ALA A 139 -8.87 -16.46 14.20
N TRP A 140 -10.15 -16.74 13.92
CA TRP A 140 -10.62 -18.10 13.63
C TRP A 140 -9.91 -18.72 12.43
N LEU A 141 -9.85 -17.98 11.32
CA LEU A 141 -9.22 -18.46 10.10
C LEU A 141 -7.72 -18.70 10.31
N LEU A 142 -7.03 -17.85 11.07
CA LEU A 142 -5.63 -18.05 11.45
C LEU A 142 -5.44 -19.25 12.38
N THR A 143 -6.33 -19.44 13.36
CA THR A 143 -6.32 -20.64 14.22
C THR A 143 -6.38 -21.91 13.39
N LEU A 144 -7.26 -21.97 12.39
CA LEU A 144 -7.37 -23.13 11.50
C LEU A 144 -6.19 -23.26 10.52
N LYS A 145 -5.71 -22.15 9.97
CA LYS A 145 -4.61 -22.13 8.98
C LYS A 145 -3.29 -22.56 9.62
N ASP A 146 -3.03 -22.10 10.85
CA ASP A 146 -1.76 -22.32 11.56
C ASP A 146 -1.84 -23.50 12.55
N ASP A 147 -2.92 -24.29 12.52
CA ASP A 147 -3.15 -25.46 13.37
C ASP A 147 -2.96 -25.17 14.88
N ILE A 148 -3.53 -24.04 15.33
CA ILE A 148 -3.39 -23.61 16.73
C ILE A 148 -4.36 -24.44 17.58
N PRO A 149 -3.89 -25.17 18.61
CA PRO A 149 -4.69 -26.17 19.33
C PRO A 149 -5.79 -25.57 20.23
N ASP A 150 -5.91 -24.25 20.30
CA ASP A 150 -6.88 -23.55 21.13
C ASP A 150 -7.36 -22.23 20.50
N LEU A 151 -8.33 -21.59 21.16
CA LEU A 151 -8.90 -20.31 20.73
C LEU A 151 -8.18 -19.11 21.38
N ARG A 152 -6.87 -19.22 21.67
CA ARG A 152 -6.10 -18.16 22.35
C ARG A 152 -6.14 -16.83 21.63
N LEU A 153 -6.15 -16.82 20.29
CA LEU A 153 -6.19 -15.58 19.51
C LEU A 153 -7.48 -14.79 19.79
N MET A 154 -8.62 -15.47 19.85
CA MET A 154 -9.90 -14.83 20.20
C MET A 154 -9.91 -14.32 21.64
N GLN A 155 -9.39 -15.11 22.58
CA GLN A 155 -9.30 -14.72 23.99
C GLN A 155 -8.38 -13.49 24.17
N GLN A 156 -7.24 -13.47 23.49
CA GLN A 156 -6.30 -12.35 23.53
C GLN A 156 -6.91 -11.08 22.91
N ILE A 157 -7.65 -11.18 21.80
CA ILE A 157 -8.41 -10.05 21.25
C ILE A 157 -9.45 -9.54 22.25
N SER A 158 -10.19 -10.44 22.92
CA SER A 158 -11.16 -10.07 23.95
C SER A 158 -10.52 -9.30 25.11
N ASN A 159 -9.34 -9.75 25.55
CA ASN A 159 -8.59 -9.12 26.63
C ASN A 159 -8.08 -7.74 26.22
N LEU A 160 -7.58 -7.59 24.98
CA LEU A 160 -7.20 -6.28 24.43
C LEU A 160 -8.39 -5.32 24.37
N ASN A 161 -9.57 -5.81 23.97
CA ASN A 161 -10.78 -5.00 23.88
C ASN A 161 -11.36 -4.60 25.24
N SER A 162 -11.05 -5.37 26.30
CA SER A 162 -11.57 -5.14 27.66
C SER A 162 -10.57 -4.40 28.57
N ALA A 163 -9.38 -4.07 28.07
CA ALA A 163 -8.34 -3.41 28.85
C ALA A 163 -8.74 -1.95 29.17
N ALA A 164 -8.79 -1.62 30.47
CA ALA A 164 -9.28 -0.32 30.96
C ALA A 164 -8.47 0.89 30.48
N ASP A 165 -7.17 0.70 30.22
CA ASP A 165 -6.27 1.77 29.79
C ASP A 165 -6.30 2.03 28.27
N GLN A 166 -7.14 1.31 27.51
CA GLN A 166 -7.19 1.42 26.05
C GLN A 166 -8.44 2.12 25.55
N GLU A 167 -8.25 3.20 24.80
CA GLU A 167 -9.36 3.82 24.07
C GLU A 167 -9.85 2.89 22.94
N PRO A 168 -11.16 2.61 22.86
CA PRO A 168 -11.69 1.79 21.79
C PRO A 168 -11.57 2.50 20.44
N CYS A 169 -11.55 1.70 19.37
CA CYS A 169 -11.54 2.16 18.00
C CYS A 169 -12.74 3.08 17.75
N PRO A 170 -12.55 4.27 17.17
CA PRO A 170 -13.64 5.24 16.97
C PRO A 170 -14.64 4.79 15.88
N GLY A 171 -14.38 3.65 15.25
CA GLY A 171 -15.18 3.13 14.17
C GLY A 171 -15.08 4.00 12.92
N THR A 172 -16.24 4.29 12.32
CA THR A 172 -16.39 5.13 11.13
C THR A 172 -16.35 6.63 11.43
N LYS A 173 -16.23 7.04 12.70
CA LYS A 173 -16.20 8.46 13.08
C LYS A 173 -14.77 8.98 13.11
N LYS A 174 -14.59 10.22 12.67
CA LYS A 174 -13.33 10.94 12.88
C LYS A 174 -13.16 11.23 14.38
N ALA A 175 -11.99 10.93 14.91
CA ALA A 175 -11.66 11.18 16.32
C ALA A 175 -10.31 11.90 16.46
N VAL A 176 -10.22 12.77 17.47
CA VAL A 176 -8.95 13.42 17.84
C VAL A 176 -8.20 12.52 18.80
N ARG A 177 -7.10 11.93 18.37
CA ARG A 177 -6.25 11.05 19.19
C ARG A 177 -4.84 10.94 18.61
N SER A 178 -3.95 10.28 19.34
CA SER A 178 -2.66 9.87 18.77
C SER A 178 -2.89 8.69 17.83
N TRP A 179 -2.49 8.86 16.58
CA TRP A 179 -2.64 7.86 15.52
C TRP A 179 -1.32 7.16 15.26
N LEU A 180 -1.41 5.89 14.87
CA LEU A 180 -0.28 5.12 14.37
C LEU A 180 -0.34 5.05 12.85
N THR A 181 0.79 4.77 12.21
CA THR A 181 0.94 4.61 10.76
C THR A 181 2.15 3.73 10.47
N VAL A 182 2.40 3.45 9.20
CA VAL A 182 3.67 2.88 8.76
C VAL A 182 4.53 4.02 8.22
N LYS A 183 5.79 4.09 8.65
CA LYS A 183 6.74 5.06 8.11
C LYS A 183 7.65 4.39 7.09
N ASP A 184 7.94 5.09 6.01
CA ASP A 184 8.94 4.63 5.07
C ASP A 184 10.33 4.69 5.75
N PRO A 185 11.08 3.57 5.83
CA PRO A 185 12.35 3.50 6.54
C PRO A 185 13.40 4.50 6.05
N HIS A 186 13.36 4.86 4.76
CA HIS A 186 14.34 5.74 4.14
C HIS A 186 14.05 7.21 4.40
N THR A 187 12.77 7.56 4.53
CA THR A 187 12.28 8.95 4.52
C THR A 187 11.84 9.39 5.90
N ARG A 188 11.51 8.41 6.75
CA ARG A 188 10.84 8.57 8.04
C ARG A 188 9.49 9.29 7.94
N LEU A 189 8.95 9.47 6.72
CA LEU A 189 7.64 10.05 6.50
C LEU A 189 6.55 8.98 6.64
N PRO A 190 5.39 9.37 7.18
CA PRO A 190 4.25 8.47 7.30
C PRO A 190 3.58 8.22 5.95
N VAL A 191 2.99 7.04 5.78
CA VAL A 191 2.14 6.77 4.62
C VAL A 191 0.91 7.69 4.66
N PRO A 192 0.66 8.49 3.61
CA PRO A 192 -0.48 9.41 3.56
C PRO A 192 -1.81 8.67 3.65
N ASP A 193 -2.77 9.28 4.34
CA ASP A 193 -4.15 8.79 4.51
C ASP A 193 -4.24 7.36 5.08
N PHE A 194 -3.18 6.89 5.74
CA PHE A 194 -3.12 5.62 6.46
C PHE A 194 -2.87 5.85 7.95
N SER A 195 -3.94 6.16 8.68
CA SER A 195 -3.93 6.31 10.14
C SER A 195 -4.62 5.14 10.81
N VAL A 196 -4.04 4.62 11.90
CA VAL A 196 -4.51 3.40 12.58
C VAL A 196 -4.63 3.69 14.07
N CYS A 197 -5.74 3.31 14.68
CA CYS A 197 -5.89 3.45 16.13
C CYS A 197 -5.06 2.40 16.86
N GLN A 198 -4.67 2.68 18.11
CA GLN A 198 -3.83 1.78 18.89
C GLN A 198 -4.42 0.37 19.05
N GLN A 199 -5.75 0.27 19.23
CA GLN A 199 -6.43 -1.02 19.36
C GLN A 199 -6.28 -1.88 18.10
N CYS A 200 -6.57 -1.33 16.91
CA CYS A 200 -6.44 -2.07 15.65
C CYS A 200 -4.99 -2.45 15.36
N ALA A 201 -4.02 -1.56 15.64
CA ALA A 201 -2.61 -1.88 15.49
C ALA A 201 -2.18 -3.05 16.39
N ARG A 202 -2.56 -3.03 17.67
CA ARG A 202 -2.27 -4.13 18.61
C ARG A 202 -2.92 -5.44 18.21
N ILE A 203 -4.14 -5.42 17.67
CA ILE A 203 -4.78 -6.63 17.15
C ILE A 203 -4.01 -7.17 15.95
N VAL A 204 -3.53 -6.33 15.03
CA VAL A 204 -2.67 -6.78 13.92
C VAL A 204 -1.36 -7.38 14.44
N GLU A 205 -0.70 -6.73 15.39
CA GLU A 205 0.55 -7.23 15.99
C GLU A 205 0.36 -8.50 16.84
N LEU A 206 -0.87 -8.76 17.29
CA LEU A 206 -1.25 -10.01 17.94
C LEU A 206 -1.43 -11.13 16.92
N LEU A 207 -2.11 -10.84 15.82
CA LEU A 207 -2.41 -11.81 14.75
C LEU A 207 -1.21 -12.09 13.84
N LEU A 208 -0.33 -11.11 13.65
CA LEU A 208 0.89 -11.17 12.84
C LEU A 208 2.09 -10.71 13.68
N PRO A 209 2.62 -11.56 14.58
CA PRO A 209 3.59 -11.15 15.60
C PRO A 209 4.93 -10.63 15.07
N ASN A 210 5.33 -11.03 13.88
CA ASN A 210 6.52 -10.55 13.18
C ASN A 210 6.39 -9.11 12.65
N LEU A 211 5.18 -8.52 12.65
CA LEU A 211 4.95 -7.11 12.32
C LEU A 211 4.99 -6.19 13.54
N ARG A 212 5.35 -6.70 14.73
CA ARG A 212 5.51 -5.87 15.94
C ARG A 212 6.51 -4.75 15.70
N GLY A 213 6.10 -3.53 16.04
CA GLY A 213 6.94 -2.33 15.89
C GLY A 213 6.96 -1.76 14.46
N VAL A 214 6.19 -2.32 13.53
CA VAL A 214 5.99 -1.72 12.19
C VAL A 214 5.07 -0.50 12.26
N PHE A 215 4.11 -0.50 13.19
CA PHE A 215 3.26 0.66 13.45
C PHE A 215 3.98 1.67 14.34
N GLU A 216 4.24 2.85 13.80
CA GLU A 216 4.87 3.97 14.49
C GLU A 216 3.88 5.12 14.68
N HIS A 217 4.12 6.01 15.66
CA HIS A 217 3.30 7.20 15.85
C HIS A 217 3.33 8.10 14.60
N LEU A 218 2.14 8.42 14.08
CA LEU A 218 1.93 9.33 12.95
C LEU A 218 2.46 10.72 13.30
N ASP A 219 2.00 11.23 14.44
CA ASP A 219 2.43 12.50 15.03
C ASP A 219 2.42 12.39 16.55
N PHE A 220 3.28 13.17 17.21
CA PHE A 220 3.27 13.30 18.67
C PHE A 220 2.04 14.08 19.17
N ARG A 221 1.41 14.87 18.30
CA ARG A 221 0.21 15.64 18.63
C ARG A 221 -1.05 14.90 18.15
N PRO A 222 -2.10 14.84 18.99
CA PRO A 222 -3.38 14.29 18.56
C PRO A 222 -3.92 15.02 17.32
N ARG A 223 -4.38 14.25 16.33
CA ARG A 223 -4.98 14.77 15.11
C ARG A 223 -6.36 14.18 14.92
N GLN A 224 -7.24 14.92 14.24
CA GLN A 224 -8.53 14.40 13.83
C GLN A 224 -8.37 13.50 12.60
N ASP A 225 -8.61 12.19 12.76
CA ASP A 225 -8.54 11.24 11.66
C ASP A 225 -9.49 10.04 11.86
N MET A 226 -9.50 9.07 10.95
CA MET A 226 -10.31 7.85 10.99
C MET A 226 -9.45 6.60 10.84
N CYS A 227 -9.72 5.54 11.63
CA CYS A 227 -8.92 4.32 11.58
C CYS A 227 -9.04 3.59 10.23
N ALA A 228 -7.93 3.47 9.51
CA ALA A 228 -7.79 2.75 8.24
C ALA A 228 -8.11 1.25 8.36
N LEU A 229 -7.83 0.66 9.52
CA LEU A 229 -8.08 -0.74 9.83
C LEU A 229 -9.42 -0.99 10.53
N HIS A 230 -10.31 0.01 10.61
CA HIS A 230 -11.68 -0.25 10.98
C HIS A 230 -12.45 -0.84 9.79
N PHE A 231 -13.08 -1.98 10.02
CA PHE A 231 -13.97 -2.59 9.05
C PHE A 231 -15.34 -1.92 9.08
N ALA A 232 -15.76 -1.48 7.90
CA ALA A 232 -17.12 -1.07 7.62
C ALA A 232 -17.56 -1.77 6.33
N ARG A 233 -18.85 -2.14 6.22
CA ARG A 233 -19.37 -2.95 5.10
C ARG A 233 -19.17 -2.28 3.73
N ASP A 234 -19.18 -0.97 3.70
CA ASP A 234 -19.00 -0.10 2.54
C ASP A 234 -17.53 0.17 2.21
N ARG A 235 -16.60 -0.15 3.12
CA ARG A 235 -15.17 0.15 2.99
C ARG A 235 -14.37 -1.08 2.54
N LYS A 236 -14.05 -1.13 1.26
CA LYS A 236 -13.29 -2.24 0.65
C LYS A 236 -11.79 -2.20 0.95
N GLU A 237 -11.30 -1.05 1.40
CA GLU A 237 -9.88 -0.77 1.68
C GLU A 237 -9.37 -1.56 2.89
N PHE A 238 -10.23 -1.89 3.85
CA PHE A 238 -9.83 -2.71 5.00
C PHE A 238 -9.19 -4.03 4.57
N VAL A 239 -9.85 -4.74 3.65
CA VAL A 239 -9.36 -6.03 3.13
C VAL A 239 -8.04 -5.85 2.40
N LEU A 240 -7.90 -4.76 1.64
CA LEU A 240 -6.67 -4.40 0.93
C LEU A 240 -5.49 -4.16 1.86
N PHE A 241 -5.69 -3.39 2.91
CA PHE A 241 -4.64 -3.13 3.89
C PHE A 241 -4.24 -4.41 4.63
N LEU A 242 -5.22 -5.24 4.98
CA LEU A 242 -4.95 -6.52 5.61
C LEU A 242 -4.18 -7.46 4.67
N ASP A 243 -4.56 -7.55 3.39
CA ASP A 243 -3.86 -8.34 2.36
C ASP A 243 -2.37 -7.90 2.26
N ALA A 244 -2.10 -6.60 2.28
CA ALA A 244 -0.74 -6.05 2.22
C ALA A 244 0.09 -6.36 3.48
N LEU A 245 -0.52 -6.21 4.67
CA LEU A 245 0.11 -6.55 5.95
C LEU A 245 0.41 -8.05 6.03
N GLU A 246 -0.56 -8.89 5.68
CA GLU A 246 -0.42 -10.33 5.72
C GLU A 246 0.64 -10.81 4.72
N THR A 247 0.58 -10.36 3.47
CA THR A 247 1.57 -10.73 2.46
C THR A 247 3.00 -10.33 2.88
N THR A 248 3.14 -9.18 3.54
CA THR A 248 4.43 -8.74 4.10
C THR A 248 4.89 -9.68 5.20
N SER A 249 3.98 -10.08 6.10
CA SER A 249 4.25 -11.04 7.15
C SER A 249 4.68 -12.41 6.59
N ASP A 250 3.88 -12.99 5.70
CA ASP A 250 4.13 -14.31 5.13
C ASP A 250 5.47 -14.36 4.40
N LYS A 251 5.77 -13.34 3.58
CA LYS A 251 7.08 -13.23 2.90
C LYS A 251 8.24 -13.19 3.89
N ALA A 252 8.10 -12.44 4.98
CA ALA A 252 9.11 -12.34 6.03
C ALA A 252 9.34 -13.70 6.72
N MET A 253 8.26 -14.42 7.03
CA MET A 253 8.31 -15.74 7.66
C MET A 253 8.95 -16.79 6.73
N VAL A 254 8.51 -16.86 5.48
CA VAL A 254 9.05 -17.81 4.48
C VAL A 254 10.53 -17.56 4.22
N THR A 255 10.93 -16.29 4.11
CA THR A 255 12.33 -15.92 3.85
C THR A 255 13.19 -15.88 5.10
N LYS A 256 12.61 -16.06 6.30
CA LYS A 256 13.25 -15.92 7.62
C LYS A 256 14.01 -14.61 7.77
N LYS A 257 13.45 -13.52 7.24
CA LYS A 257 14.01 -12.16 7.26
C LYS A 257 13.05 -11.23 7.99
N PRO A 258 13.53 -10.06 8.49
CA PRO A 258 12.64 -9.04 9.01
C PRO A 258 11.64 -8.59 7.94
N PRO A 259 10.44 -8.13 8.32
CA PRO A 259 9.45 -7.63 7.39
C PRO A 259 10.02 -6.47 6.57
N ASN A 260 9.79 -6.49 5.27
CA ASN A 260 10.25 -5.44 4.38
C ASN A 260 9.30 -4.23 4.48
N VAL A 261 9.59 -3.34 5.43
CA VAL A 261 8.77 -2.14 5.71
C VAL A 261 8.75 -1.16 4.53
N ASP A 262 9.83 -1.08 3.74
CA ASP A 262 9.87 -0.27 2.51
C ASP A 262 8.83 -0.76 1.48
N ASP A 263 8.76 -2.07 1.27
CA ASP A 263 7.78 -2.64 0.36
C ASP A 263 6.34 -2.49 0.88
N LEU A 264 6.13 -2.69 2.19
CA LEU A 264 4.84 -2.46 2.83
C LEU A 264 4.40 -0.99 2.70
N ALA A 265 5.28 -0.04 3.00
CA ALA A 265 4.99 1.39 2.88
C ALA A 265 4.60 1.76 1.45
N ARG A 266 5.31 1.21 0.44
CA ARG A 266 4.94 1.36 -0.98
C ARG A 266 3.57 0.77 -1.30
N GLN A 267 3.28 -0.44 -0.84
CA GLN A 267 1.99 -1.07 -1.08
C GLN A 267 0.86 -0.24 -0.45
N LEU A 268 0.98 0.13 0.83
CA LEU A 268 0.00 0.96 1.51
C LEU A 268 -0.18 2.32 0.82
N TRP A 269 0.90 2.97 0.38
CA TRP A 269 0.84 4.21 -0.38
C TRP A 269 0.06 4.04 -1.70
N ARG A 270 0.26 2.93 -2.42
CA ARG A 270 -0.54 2.64 -3.63
C ARG A 270 -2.02 2.42 -3.30
N LEU A 271 -2.31 1.81 -2.15
CA LEU A 271 -3.68 1.58 -1.71
C LEU A 271 -4.38 2.87 -1.23
N THR A 272 -3.65 3.85 -0.70
CA THR A 272 -4.23 5.13 -0.24
C THR A 272 -4.20 6.21 -1.31
N VAL A 273 -3.04 6.45 -1.93
CA VAL A 273 -2.82 7.50 -2.92
C VAL A 273 -2.92 6.96 -4.35
N GLY A 274 -2.46 5.72 -4.58
CA GLY A 274 -2.32 5.14 -5.91
C GLY A 274 -3.63 4.81 -6.64
N PHE A 275 -4.78 4.72 -5.97
CA PHE A 275 -6.06 4.39 -6.62
C PHE A 275 -6.82 5.58 -7.22
N ARG A 276 -6.46 6.82 -6.85
CA ARG A 276 -7.07 8.01 -7.47
C ARG A 276 -5.97 8.93 -7.97
N CYS A 277 -6.04 9.27 -9.25
CA CYS A 277 -5.16 10.29 -9.78
C CYS A 277 -5.41 11.61 -9.03
N ARG A 278 -4.34 12.23 -8.51
CA ARG A 278 -4.41 13.57 -7.90
C ARG A 278 -4.32 14.70 -8.92
N GLU A 279 -4.45 14.36 -10.19
CA GLU A 279 -4.48 15.30 -11.31
C GLU A 279 -3.26 16.22 -11.32
N ASP A 280 -3.50 17.53 -11.29
CA ASP A 280 -2.52 18.61 -11.25
C ASP A 280 -2.09 18.99 -9.83
N ALA A 281 -2.66 18.37 -8.79
CA ALA A 281 -2.22 18.61 -7.43
C ALA A 281 -0.84 17.96 -7.19
N PRO A 282 0.20 18.74 -6.85
CA PRO A 282 1.54 18.19 -6.63
C PRO A 282 1.54 17.24 -5.44
N VAL A 283 2.08 16.03 -5.66
CA VAL A 283 2.29 15.04 -4.59
C VAL A 283 3.75 15.07 -4.17
N MET A 284 3.96 15.46 -2.93
CA MET A 284 5.28 15.48 -2.30
C MET A 284 5.72 14.04 -1.98
N ASP A 285 6.99 13.74 -2.25
CA ASP A 285 7.64 12.46 -1.96
C ASP A 285 6.89 11.21 -2.48
N GLY A 286 6.13 11.38 -3.56
CA GLY A 286 5.31 10.33 -4.15
C GLY A 286 6.11 9.31 -4.96
N TYR A 287 5.47 8.17 -5.22
CA TYR A 287 5.97 7.13 -6.14
C TYR A 287 5.38 7.33 -7.53
N TRP A 288 6.25 7.50 -8.53
CA TRP A 288 5.90 7.88 -9.89
C TRP A 288 6.57 6.97 -10.91
N HIS A 289 5.84 6.61 -11.96
CA HIS A 289 6.41 5.98 -13.13
C HIS A 289 6.96 7.07 -14.06
N THR A 290 8.21 6.91 -14.46
CA THR A 290 8.95 7.84 -15.34
C THR A 290 9.54 7.07 -16.51
N MET A 291 9.83 7.77 -17.61
CA MET A 291 10.55 7.19 -18.75
C MET A 291 12.05 7.32 -18.58
N GLN A 292 12.80 6.36 -19.13
CA GLN A 292 14.26 6.38 -19.16
C GLN A 292 14.81 7.61 -19.90
N PHE A 293 14.26 7.93 -21.07
CA PHE A 293 14.70 9.07 -21.88
C PHE A 293 13.98 10.37 -21.56
N LEU A 294 12.89 10.34 -20.80
CA LEU A 294 12.06 11.51 -20.50
C LEU A 294 11.60 11.49 -19.02
N PRO A 295 12.51 11.76 -18.07
CA PRO A 295 12.20 11.77 -16.63
C PRO A 295 11.13 12.79 -16.24
N GLU A 296 10.93 13.83 -17.06
CA GLU A 296 9.92 14.86 -16.89
C GLU A 296 8.49 14.31 -16.98
N PHE A 297 8.32 13.18 -17.67
CA PHE A 297 7.03 12.54 -17.89
C PHE A 297 6.66 11.64 -16.71
N THR A 298 6.04 12.24 -15.70
CA THR A 298 5.65 11.60 -14.44
C THR A 298 4.22 11.09 -14.50
N VAL A 299 4.01 9.82 -14.16
CA VAL A 299 2.71 9.15 -14.20
C VAL A 299 2.43 8.44 -12.86
N CYS A 300 1.26 8.67 -12.28
CA CYS A 300 0.86 8.00 -11.04
C CYS A 300 0.49 6.53 -11.31
N ALA A 301 0.47 5.69 -10.26
CA ALA A 301 0.13 4.27 -10.39
C ALA A 301 -1.21 4.04 -11.13
N ASN A 302 -2.29 4.76 -10.76
CA ASN A 302 -3.58 4.62 -11.42
C ASN A 302 -3.52 4.86 -12.94
N CYS A 303 -2.90 5.97 -13.37
CA CYS A 303 -2.83 6.30 -14.79
C CYS A 303 -1.85 5.38 -15.53
N PHE A 304 -0.84 4.85 -14.84
CA PHE A 304 0.07 3.87 -15.39
C PHE A 304 -0.67 2.57 -15.71
N ASP A 305 -1.38 2.02 -14.74
CA ASP A 305 -2.15 0.78 -14.89
C ASP A 305 -3.27 0.92 -15.95
N GLU A 306 -3.93 2.08 -16.01
CA GLU A 306 -5.03 2.32 -16.94
C GLU A 306 -4.58 2.59 -18.38
N VAL A 307 -3.48 3.35 -18.57
CA VAL A 307 -3.10 3.89 -19.89
C VAL A 307 -1.82 3.28 -20.44
N VAL A 308 -0.81 3.04 -19.59
CA VAL A 308 0.53 2.60 -20.00
C VAL A 308 0.63 1.08 -20.02
N GLU A 309 0.13 0.41 -18.98
CA GLU A 309 0.20 -1.06 -18.85
C GLU A 309 -0.42 -1.79 -20.06
N PRO A 310 -1.59 -1.39 -20.60
CA PRO A 310 -2.12 -2.02 -21.80
C PRO A 310 -1.18 -1.90 -23.02
N LYS A 311 -0.47 -0.77 -23.14
CA LYS A 311 0.49 -0.55 -24.24
C LYS A 311 1.79 -1.32 -24.04
N LEU A 312 2.18 -1.59 -22.79
CA LEU A 312 3.30 -2.47 -22.47
C LEU A 312 3.00 -3.91 -22.86
N SER A 313 1.80 -4.39 -22.57
CA SER A 313 1.33 -5.72 -22.98
C SER A 313 1.27 -5.88 -24.50
N ASP A 314 0.92 -4.81 -25.23
CA ASP A 314 0.97 -4.74 -26.69
C ASP A 314 2.41 -4.70 -27.26
N GLY A 315 3.45 -4.68 -26.42
CA GLY A 315 4.86 -4.63 -26.83
C GLY A 315 5.33 -3.26 -27.36
N ASN A 316 4.61 -2.18 -27.06
CA ASN A 316 4.89 -0.86 -27.61
C ASN A 316 6.26 -0.29 -27.18
N VAL A 317 7.06 0.19 -28.13
CA VAL A 317 8.44 0.68 -27.89
C VAL A 317 8.46 1.95 -27.04
N VAL A 318 7.50 2.86 -27.23
CA VAL A 318 7.40 4.10 -26.46
C VAL A 318 7.01 3.79 -25.02
N ALA A 319 6.02 2.91 -24.81
CA ALA A 319 5.61 2.50 -23.46
C ALA A 319 6.71 1.74 -22.70
N ARG A 320 7.49 0.88 -23.40
CA ARG A 320 8.60 0.11 -22.80
C ARG A 320 9.71 0.96 -22.16
N ASN A 321 9.77 2.24 -22.48
CA ASN A 321 10.72 3.15 -21.86
C ASN A 321 10.36 3.52 -20.43
N PHE A 322 9.14 3.25 -19.97
CA PHE A 322 8.81 3.44 -18.56
C PHE A 322 9.55 2.47 -17.65
N TYR A 323 9.99 2.97 -16.50
CA TYR A 323 10.36 2.11 -15.39
C TYR A 323 9.11 1.42 -14.85
N LYS A 324 9.06 0.08 -14.97
CA LYS A 324 7.98 -0.74 -14.38
C LYS A 324 7.88 -0.55 -12.87
N LYS A 325 9.01 -0.40 -12.18
CA LYS A 325 9.02 -0.05 -10.77
C LYS A 325 8.96 1.48 -10.64
N PRO A 326 7.95 2.05 -9.96
CA PRO A 326 7.87 3.49 -9.78
C PRO A 326 9.05 3.97 -8.95
N GLN A 327 9.57 5.12 -9.35
CA GLN A 327 10.66 5.84 -8.71
C GLN A 327 10.08 6.89 -7.78
N ARG A 328 10.78 7.15 -6.68
CA ARG A 328 10.36 8.19 -5.74
C ARG A 328 10.85 9.55 -6.22
N LEU A 329 9.96 10.54 -6.25
CA LEU A 329 10.27 11.92 -6.64
C LEU A 329 9.89 12.90 -5.52
N PRO A 330 10.69 13.95 -5.27
CA PRO A 330 10.41 14.94 -4.22
C PRO A 330 9.07 15.66 -4.40
N SER A 331 8.69 15.94 -5.64
CA SER A 331 7.39 16.54 -6.00
C SER A 331 7.12 16.26 -7.47
N ALA A 332 5.90 15.82 -7.79
CA ALA A 332 5.45 15.71 -9.17
C ALA A 332 3.91 15.77 -9.27
N THR A 333 3.44 16.02 -10.49
CA THR A 333 2.02 15.97 -10.90
C THR A 333 1.84 14.86 -11.94
N CYS A 334 0.61 14.34 -12.11
CA CYS A 334 0.38 13.25 -13.05
C CYS A 334 0.18 13.77 -14.47
N GLN A 335 1.12 13.57 -15.38
CA GLN A 335 1.00 14.08 -16.74
C GLN A 335 -0.16 13.40 -17.52
N LEU A 336 -0.54 12.18 -17.14
CA LEU A 336 -1.63 11.41 -17.77
C LEU A 336 -3.00 11.61 -17.12
N TYR A 337 -3.20 12.60 -16.24
CA TYR A 337 -4.58 12.95 -15.87
C TYR A 337 -5.34 13.62 -17.02
N SER A 338 -4.64 14.46 -17.80
CA SER A 338 -5.22 15.22 -18.90
C SER A 338 -5.66 14.31 -20.04
N ILE A 339 -6.85 14.55 -20.57
CA ILE A 339 -7.37 13.85 -21.76
C ILE A 339 -6.47 14.15 -22.96
N ARG A 340 -6.02 15.41 -23.13
CA ARG A 340 -5.09 15.80 -24.20
C ARG A 340 -3.78 15.03 -24.11
N MET A 341 -3.17 14.92 -22.93
CA MET A 341 -1.91 14.19 -22.74
C MET A 341 -2.07 12.68 -22.96
N ARG A 342 -3.22 12.10 -22.56
CA ARG A 342 -3.55 10.71 -22.89
C ARG A 342 -3.59 10.48 -24.40
N GLU A 343 -4.19 11.40 -25.16
CA GLU A 343 -4.25 11.26 -26.62
C GLU A 343 -2.90 11.46 -27.28
N ILE A 344 -2.08 12.41 -26.80
CA ILE A 344 -0.69 12.58 -27.25
C ILE A 344 0.11 11.30 -27.01
N PHE A 345 -0.01 10.69 -25.83
CA PHE A 345 0.66 9.43 -25.53
C PHE A 345 0.18 8.30 -26.44
N ARG A 346 -1.14 8.14 -26.63
CA ARG A 346 -1.70 7.13 -27.55
C ARG A 346 -1.21 7.33 -28.98
N ARG A 347 -1.20 8.57 -29.47
CA ARG A 347 -0.69 8.92 -30.80
C ARG A 347 0.79 8.56 -30.93
N SER A 348 1.60 8.95 -29.96
CA SER A 348 3.04 8.65 -29.93
C SER A 348 3.30 7.14 -29.95
N CYS A 349 2.50 6.37 -29.20
CA CYS A 349 2.55 4.91 -29.23
C CYS A 349 2.16 4.34 -30.61
N ARG A 350 1.10 4.85 -31.23
CA ARG A 350 0.64 4.40 -32.56
C ARG A 350 1.65 4.69 -33.67
N THR A 351 2.31 5.85 -33.62
CA THR A 351 3.29 6.27 -34.63
C THR A 351 4.73 5.90 -34.29
N ASN A 352 4.96 5.28 -33.11
CA ASN A 352 6.29 5.02 -32.55
C ASN A 352 7.21 6.25 -32.58
N ASP A 353 6.67 7.42 -32.22
CA ASP A 353 7.39 8.69 -32.25
C ASP A 353 7.68 9.21 -30.83
N PRO A 354 8.83 8.84 -30.22
CA PRO A 354 9.20 9.31 -28.89
C PRO A 354 9.55 10.80 -28.87
N LYS A 355 10.01 11.38 -29.99
CA LYS A 355 10.37 12.80 -30.07
C LYS A 355 9.14 13.69 -30.02
N TYR A 356 8.04 13.27 -30.66
CA TYR A 356 6.77 13.97 -30.56
C TYR A 356 6.23 13.99 -29.12
N LEU A 357 6.35 12.87 -28.39
CA LEU A 357 5.97 12.81 -26.98
C LEU A 357 6.81 13.78 -26.13
N GLU A 358 8.13 13.75 -26.30
CA GLU A 358 9.07 14.63 -25.60
C GLU A 358 8.75 16.11 -25.82
N ASP A 359 8.58 16.55 -27.07
CA ASP A 359 8.22 17.94 -27.39
C ASP A 359 6.95 18.38 -26.64
N LYS A 360 5.92 17.52 -26.64
CA LYS A 360 4.62 17.84 -26.02
C LYS A 360 4.67 17.83 -24.50
N VAL A 361 5.42 16.92 -23.88
CA VAL A 361 5.64 16.90 -22.42
C VAL A 361 6.41 18.14 -21.97
N LEU A 362 7.48 18.51 -22.70
CA LEU A 362 8.25 19.71 -22.38
C LEU A 362 7.44 20.99 -22.61
N GLN A 363 6.63 21.04 -23.66
CA GLN A 363 5.70 22.14 -23.92
C GLN A 363 4.70 22.30 -22.76
N ARG A 364 4.14 21.20 -22.28
CA ARG A 364 3.26 21.18 -21.10
C ARG A 364 3.95 21.72 -19.86
N ARG A 365 5.15 21.23 -19.55
CA ARG A 365 5.90 21.71 -18.38
C ARG A 365 6.21 23.20 -18.44
N ARG A 366 6.54 23.74 -19.61
CA ARG A 366 6.74 25.18 -19.78
C ARG A 366 5.46 25.94 -19.46
N LYS A 367 4.32 25.50 -19.99
CA LYS A 367 3.02 26.15 -19.73
C LYS A 367 2.60 26.05 -18.26
N GLU A 368 2.79 24.89 -17.63
CA GLU A 368 2.53 24.68 -16.19
C GLU A 368 3.39 25.62 -15.34
N LYS A 369 4.67 25.75 -15.68
CA LYS A 369 5.59 26.69 -15.01
C LYS A 369 5.17 28.14 -15.19
N ASP A 370 4.79 28.54 -16.40
CA ASP A 370 4.36 29.92 -16.68
C ASP A 370 3.13 30.31 -15.85
N ILE A 371 2.14 29.41 -15.76
CA ILE A 371 0.93 29.62 -14.96
C ILE A 371 1.27 29.65 -13.46
N TYR A 372 2.12 28.73 -12.99
CA TYR A 372 2.55 28.71 -11.60
C TYR A 372 3.30 30.00 -11.21
N ASP A 373 4.22 30.47 -12.04
CA ASP A 373 4.96 31.70 -11.82
C ASP A 373 4.03 32.94 -11.81
N GLN A 374 2.96 32.94 -12.61
CA GLN A 374 1.92 33.97 -12.58
C GLN A 374 1.10 33.91 -11.28
N LEU A 375 0.69 32.72 -10.84
CA LEU A 375 -0.02 32.54 -9.57
C LEU A 375 0.81 33.01 -8.37
N VAL A 376 2.11 32.69 -8.33
CA VAL A 376 3.02 33.15 -7.28
C VAL A 376 3.17 34.69 -7.29
N LYS A 377 3.20 35.31 -8.47
CA LYS A 377 3.23 36.78 -8.58
C LYS A 377 1.95 37.42 -8.06
N LEU A 378 0.78 36.83 -8.36
CA LEU A 378 -0.52 37.31 -7.87
C LEU A 378 -0.66 37.17 -6.36
N ASP A 379 -0.17 36.06 -5.79
CA ASP A 379 -0.17 35.83 -4.35
C ASP A 379 0.62 36.92 -3.61
N ARG A 380 1.82 37.24 -4.11
CA ARG A 380 2.72 38.28 -3.57
C ARG A 380 2.24 39.71 -3.79
N ALA A 381 1.35 39.96 -4.76
CA ALA A 381 0.89 41.31 -5.07
C ALA A 381 0.00 41.86 -3.94
N ASN A 382 0.19 43.10 -3.50
CA ASN A 382 -0.66 43.71 -2.46
C ASN A 382 -1.89 44.38 -3.09
N VAL A 383 -2.79 43.57 -3.64
CA VAL A 383 -4.03 43.99 -4.33
C VAL A 383 -5.27 43.39 -3.67
N SER A 384 -6.44 43.96 -3.97
CA SER A 384 -7.76 43.52 -3.48
C SER A 384 -7.98 42.00 -3.63
N SER A 385 -8.47 41.33 -2.58
CA SER A 385 -8.75 39.88 -2.55
C SER A 385 -9.66 39.45 -3.70
N SER A 386 -10.72 40.23 -3.97
CA SER A 386 -11.69 39.91 -5.02
C SER A 386 -11.08 39.94 -6.42
N TRP A 387 -10.14 40.86 -6.68
CA TRP A 387 -9.45 40.92 -7.96
C TRP A 387 -8.45 39.77 -8.12
N LYS A 388 -7.76 39.37 -7.04
CA LYS A 388 -6.88 38.20 -7.04
C LYS A 388 -7.66 36.92 -7.35
N GLU A 389 -8.81 36.72 -6.72
CA GLU A 389 -9.65 35.55 -6.94
C GLU A 389 -10.12 35.44 -8.39
N GLU A 390 -10.52 36.56 -9.00
CA GLU A 390 -10.92 36.58 -10.41
C GLU A 390 -9.74 36.25 -11.36
N GLU A 391 -8.56 36.79 -11.09
CA GLU A 391 -7.38 36.55 -11.93
C GLU A 391 -6.85 35.12 -11.76
N VAL A 392 -6.88 34.57 -10.54
CA VAL A 392 -6.58 33.15 -10.29
C VAL A 392 -7.58 32.26 -11.04
N ALA A 393 -8.87 32.59 -11.02
CA ALA A 393 -9.88 31.82 -11.76
C ALA A 393 -9.62 31.83 -13.27
N LYS A 394 -9.21 32.96 -13.85
CA LYS A 394 -8.83 33.05 -15.28
C LYS A 394 -7.64 32.16 -15.62
N LEU A 395 -6.61 32.15 -14.78
CA LEU A 395 -5.42 31.31 -14.99
C LEU A 395 -5.74 29.82 -14.87
N VAL A 396 -6.60 29.45 -13.92
CA VAL A 396 -7.09 28.06 -13.76
C VAL A 396 -7.94 27.64 -14.96
N ASP A 397 -8.80 28.52 -15.48
CA ASP A 397 -9.59 28.23 -16.69
C ASP A 397 -8.73 28.15 -17.95
N GLU A 398 -7.69 28.99 -18.07
CA GLU A 398 -6.73 28.91 -19.16
C GLU A 398 -6.00 27.55 -19.15
N TRP A 399 -5.56 27.10 -17.96
CA TRP A 399 -4.96 25.78 -17.78
C TRP A 399 -5.91 24.65 -18.18
N LYS A 400 -7.17 24.70 -17.71
CA LYS A 400 -8.19 23.68 -18.01
C LYS A 400 -8.55 23.61 -19.50
N ARG A 401 -8.50 24.73 -20.23
CA ARG A 401 -8.72 24.74 -21.68
C ARG A 401 -7.53 24.18 -22.45
N TRP A 402 -6.34 24.27 -21.86
CA TRP A 402 -5.11 23.80 -22.46
C TRP A 402 -4.92 22.29 -22.28
N GLU A 403 -5.41 21.71 -21.19
CA GLU A 403 -5.37 20.27 -20.85
C GLU A 403 -6.55 19.45 -21.35
#